data_AF-A0A9D7WUM7-F1
#
_entry.id   AF-A0A9D7WUM7-F1
#
_cell.length_a   1.000
_cell.length_b   1.000
_cell.length_c   1.000
_cell.angle_alpha   90.00
_cell.angle_beta   90.00
_cell.angle_gamma   90.00
#
_symmetry.space_group_name_H-M   'P 1'
#
loop_
_entity.id
_entity.type
_entity.pdbx_description
1 polymer ?
#
loop_
_entity_poly.entity_id
_entity_poly.type
_entity_poly.pdbx_seq_one_letter_code
_entity_poly.pdbx_strand_id
1 'polypeptide(L)'
;NDINVKEYLPLWWQNTRTKDAGGLRLTEAGFDVLTEIDLETYDIPYPKEMPMTPQVAIFLDQFIDCPYYLTNRSIAVTDQKKAVELSLFSGDLRKYGLQKAMSRQKKNKENS
;
A
#
# COMPACT_ATOMS: atom_id res chain seq x y z
N ASN A 1 25.33 -5.10 -16.66
CA ASN A 1 24.83 -4.82 -15.30
C ASN A 1 23.34 -5.14 -15.13
N ASP A 2 22.59 -5.37 -16.21
CA ASP A 2 21.13 -5.57 -16.18
C ASP A 2 20.63 -6.97 -15.77
N ILE A 3 21.51 -7.98 -15.75
CA ILE A 3 21.13 -9.36 -15.39
C ILE A 3 20.84 -9.47 -13.88
N ASN A 4 21.58 -8.71 -13.07
CA ASN A 4 21.47 -8.73 -11.60
C ASN A 4 20.13 -8.14 -11.13
N VAL A 5 19.69 -7.03 -11.72
CA VAL A 5 18.46 -6.32 -11.31
C VAL A 5 17.23 -7.23 -11.47
N LYS A 6 17.18 -8.07 -12.51
CA LYS A 6 16.05 -8.98 -12.76
C LYS A 6 15.96 -10.15 -11.79
N GLU A 7 17.08 -10.61 -11.22
CA GLU A 7 17.10 -11.70 -10.26
C GLU A 7 16.71 -11.25 -8.84
N TYR A 8 17.00 -9.99 -8.45
CA TYR A 8 16.65 -9.45 -7.14
C TYR A 8 15.27 -8.79 -7.06
N LEU A 9 14.67 -8.39 -8.19
CA LEU A 9 13.31 -7.83 -8.24
C LEU A 9 12.25 -8.72 -7.53
N PRO A 10 12.16 -10.05 -7.73
CA PRO A 10 11.22 -10.89 -7.00
C PRO A 10 11.52 -11.04 -5.50
N LEU A 11 12.75 -10.73 -5.06
CA LEU A 11 13.12 -10.82 -3.65
C LEU A 11 12.59 -9.62 -2.86
N TRP A 12 12.54 -8.43 -3.47
CA TRP A 12 12.08 -7.21 -2.79
C TRP A 12 10.62 -6.87 -3.08
N TRP A 13 10.07 -7.31 -4.21
CA TRP A 13 8.72 -6.97 -4.65
C TRP A 13 7.83 -8.21 -4.75
N GLN A 14 6.66 -8.18 -4.10
CA GLN A 14 5.67 -9.26 -4.20
C GLN A 14 4.95 -9.29 -5.55
N ASN A 15 4.85 -8.15 -6.22
CA ASN A 15 4.17 -7.99 -7.50
C ASN A 15 5.21 -7.75 -8.60
N THR A 16 5.75 -8.84 -9.16
CA THR A 16 6.71 -8.78 -10.28
C THR A 16 6.04 -8.73 -11.66
N ARG A 17 4.71 -8.74 -11.72
CA ARG A 17 3.98 -8.59 -12.98
C ARG A 17 3.81 -7.11 -13.30
N THR A 18 4.19 -6.72 -14.51
CA THR A 18 3.85 -5.43 -15.11
C THR A 18 2.34 -5.20 -15.03
N LYS A 19 1.92 -4.31 -14.14
CA LYS A 19 0.57 -3.74 -14.12
C LYS A 19 0.68 -2.28 -14.54
N ASP A 20 -0.30 -1.78 -15.29
CA ASP A 20 -0.36 -0.37 -15.72
C ASP A 20 -0.58 0.61 -14.55
N ALA A 21 -1.05 0.13 -13.39
CA ALA A 21 -1.25 0.94 -12.19
C ALA A 21 -1.22 0.09 -10.91
N GLY A 22 -0.65 0.66 -9.84
CA GLY A 22 -0.56 0.04 -8.52
C GLY A 22 0.40 -1.14 -8.44
N GLY A 23 0.44 -1.80 -7.28
CA GLY A 23 1.18 -3.05 -7.14
C GLY A 23 2.61 -2.93 -6.61
N LEU A 24 3.05 -1.83 -6.01
CA LEU A 24 4.40 -1.72 -5.45
C LEU A 24 4.51 -2.31 -4.03
N ARG A 25 4.06 -3.55 -3.85
CA ARG A 25 4.11 -4.22 -2.54
C ARG A 25 5.48 -4.82 -2.28
N LEU A 26 6.06 -4.46 -1.15
CA LEU A 26 7.35 -4.94 -0.69
C LEU A 26 7.22 -6.26 0.07
N THR A 27 8.24 -7.10 -0.06
CA THR A 27 8.52 -8.19 0.87
C THR A 27 9.19 -7.64 2.14
N GLU A 28 9.37 -8.49 3.15
CA GLU A 28 10.16 -8.16 4.34
C GLU A 28 11.59 -7.74 3.95
N ALA A 29 12.27 -8.53 3.12
CA ALA A 29 13.59 -8.19 2.60
C ALA A 29 13.62 -6.86 1.82
N GLY A 30 12.57 -6.54 1.07
CA GLY A 30 12.47 -5.25 0.39
C GLY A 30 12.33 -4.08 1.37
N PHE A 31 11.57 -4.25 2.44
CA PHE A 31 11.40 -3.25 3.48
C PHE A 31 12.67 -3.07 4.34
N ASP A 32 13.39 -4.15 4.65
CA ASP A 32 14.66 -4.09 5.37
C ASP A 32 15.69 -3.27 4.59
N VAL A 33 15.80 -3.49 3.28
CA VAL A 33 16.68 -2.68 2.41
C VAL A 33 16.28 -1.20 2.41
N LEU A 34 14.97 -0.88 2.38
CA LEU A 34 14.53 0.52 2.50
C LEU A 34 14.91 1.15 3.84
N THR A 35 14.92 0.36 4.90
CA THR A 35 15.33 0.79 6.24
C THR A 35 16.85 0.97 6.32
N GLU A 36 17.63 0.08 5.71
CA GLU A 36 19.10 0.17 5.66
C GLU A 36 19.59 1.41 4.90
N ILE A 37 18.87 1.82 3.85
CA ILE A 37 19.17 3.06 3.10
C ILE A 37 18.58 4.32 3.75
N ASP A 38 17.97 4.20 4.92
CA ASP A 38 17.32 5.29 5.67
C ASP A 38 16.27 6.05 4.84
N LEU A 39 15.51 5.33 4.03
CA LEU A 39 14.42 5.94 3.25
C LEU A 39 13.27 6.29 4.19
N GLU A 40 12.74 7.51 4.03
CA GLU A 40 11.60 7.95 4.82
C GLU A 40 10.37 7.07 4.56
N THR A 41 9.88 6.45 5.63
CA THR A 41 8.69 5.61 5.61
C THR A 41 7.70 6.11 6.65
N TYR A 42 6.42 6.10 6.28
CA TYR A 42 5.33 6.53 7.13
C TYR A 42 4.49 5.31 7.50
N ASP A 43 4.40 5.02 8.79
CA ASP A 43 3.63 3.88 9.30
C ASP A 43 2.21 4.30 9.69
N ILE A 44 1.21 3.68 9.06
CA ILE A 44 -0.21 3.94 9.26
C ILE A 44 -0.85 2.72 9.95
N PRO A 45 -1.20 2.81 11.24
CA PRO A 45 -1.81 1.70 11.96
C PRO A 45 -3.24 1.43 11.49
N TYR A 46 -3.60 0.15 11.37
CA TYR A 46 -4.97 -0.23 11.06
C TYR A 46 -5.94 0.11 12.21
N PRO A 47 -7.22 0.33 11.90
CA PRO A 47 -8.28 0.21 12.89
C PRO A 47 -8.25 -1.17 13.55
N LYS A 48 -8.37 -1.22 14.89
CA LYS A 48 -8.38 -2.48 15.68
C LYS A 48 -9.39 -3.52 15.19
N GLU A 49 -10.44 -3.09 14.49
CA GLU A 49 -11.54 -3.93 14.00
C GLU A 49 -11.64 -3.94 12.46
N MET A 50 -10.55 -3.66 11.75
CA MET A 50 -10.58 -3.75 10.29
C MET A 50 -10.40 -5.21 9.85
N PRO A 51 -11.41 -5.84 9.21
CA PRO A 51 -11.20 -7.14 8.61
C PRO A 51 -10.31 -6.96 7.37
N MET A 52 -9.10 -7.53 7.40
CA MET A 52 -8.22 -7.65 6.25
C MET A 52 -8.79 -8.69 5.27
N THR A 53 -9.88 -8.33 4.60
CA THR A 53 -10.48 -9.17 3.57
C THR A 53 -9.68 -9.09 2.28
N PRO A 54 -9.75 -10.10 1.39
CA PRO A 54 -9.10 -10.03 0.08
C PRO A 54 -9.52 -8.79 -0.74
N GLN A 55 -10.76 -8.31 -0.57
CA GLN A 55 -11.27 -7.11 -1.24
C GLN A 55 -10.53 -5.84 -0.79
N VAL A 56 -10.22 -5.74 0.51
CA VAL A 56 -9.39 -4.66 1.07
C VAL A 56 -8.00 -4.72 0.49
N ALA A 57 -7.38 -5.90 0.49
CA ALA A 57 -6.04 -6.07 -0.02
C ALA A 57 -5.93 -5.67 -1.51
N ILE A 58 -6.91 -6.08 -2.33
CA ILE A 58 -7.00 -5.69 -3.75
C ILE A 58 -7.17 -4.16 -3.89
N PHE A 59 -8.03 -3.57 -3.07
CA PHE A 59 -8.24 -2.12 -3.11
C PHE A 59 -6.96 -1.35 -2.75
N LEU A 60 -6.30 -1.73 -1.65
CA LEU A 60 -5.04 -1.12 -1.24
C LEU A 60 -3.98 -1.25 -2.34
N ASP A 61 -3.89 -2.41 -2.98
CA ASP A 61 -2.96 -2.65 -4.10
C ASP A 61 -3.20 -1.72 -5.30
N GLN A 62 -4.46 -1.34 -5.56
CA GLN A 62 -4.84 -0.40 -6.62
C GLN A 62 -4.77 1.07 -6.18
N PHE A 63 -4.89 1.33 -4.88
CA PHE A 63 -4.96 2.67 -4.31
C PHE A 63 -3.56 3.27 -4.08
N ILE A 64 -2.62 2.43 -3.65
CA ILE A 64 -1.26 2.81 -3.36
C ILE A 64 -0.43 2.69 -4.66
N ASP A 65 0.14 3.82 -5.09
CA ASP A 65 0.97 3.94 -6.29
C ASP A 65 2.48 4.03 -5.96
N CYS A 66 2.84 3.92 -4.67
CA CYS A 66 4.21 4.00 -4.16
C CYS A 66 4.62 2.68 -3.48
N PRO A 67 5.94 2.45 -3.25
CA PRO A 67 6.42 1.32 -2.47
C PRO A 67 5.75 1.25 -1.09
N TYR A 68 5.17 0.09 -0.76
CA TYR A 68 4.49 -0.10 0.51
C TYR A 68 4.70 -1.50 1.09
N TYR A 69 4.73 -1.57 2.42
CA TYR A 69 4.85 -2.81 3.18
C TYR A 69 3.60 -3.00 4.05
N LEU A 70 2.95 -4.16 3.91
CA LEU A 70 1.75 -4.51 4.68
C LEU A 70 2.12 -5.45 5.81
N THR A 71 1.88 -5.01 7.05
CA THR A 71 1.85 -5.90 8.21
C THR A 71 0.41 -6.29 8.52
N ASN A 72 0.19 -7.08 9.58
CA ASN A 72 -1.15 -7.37 10.09
C ASN A 72 -1.73 -6.22 10.94
N ARG A 73 -0.91 -5.21 11.27
CA ARG A 73 -1.28 -4.14 12.21
C ARG A 73 -1.17 -2.74 11.61
N SER A 74 -0.45 -2.59 10.51
CA SER A 74 -0.19 -1.31 9.89
C SER A 74 0.25 -1.45 8.42
N ILE A 75 0.28 -0.31 7.73
CA ILE A 75 0.84 -0.15 6.39
C ILE A 75 1.98 0.85 6.49
N ALA A 76 3.17 0.48 6.04
CA ALA A 76 4.25 1.44 5.81
C ALA A 76 4.28 1.86 4.34
N VAL A 77 4.34 3.16 4.07
CA VAL A 77 4.45 3.73 2.70
C VAL A 77 5.63 4.69 2.61
N THR A 78 6.23 4.84 1.44
CA THR A 78 7.35 5.78 1.24
C THR A 78 6.92 7.17 0.77
N ASP A 79 5.63 7.38 0.48
CA ASP A 79 5.10 8.68 0.02
C ASP A 79 4.22 9.34 1.10
N GLN A 80 4.59 10.56 1.49
CA GLN A 80 3.86 11.37 2.46
C GLN A 80 2.42 11.65 2.03
N LYS A 81 2.18 11.93 0.74
CA LYS A 81 0.83 12.23 0.26
C LYS A 81 -0.08 11.01 0.42
N LYS A 82 0.45 9.83 0.09
CA LYS A 82 -0.27 8.56 0.30
C LYS A 82 -0.47 8.23 1.77
N ALA A 83 0.50 8.53 2.63
CA ALA A 83 0.35 8.36 4.07
C ALA A 83 -0.84 9.16 4.62
N VAL A 84 -0.98 10.42 4.19
CA VAL A 84 -2.10 11.28 4.59
C VAL A 84 -3.43 10.74 4.07
N GLU A 85 -3.49 10.36 2.78
CA GLU A 85 -4.71 9.79 2.19
C GLU A 85 -5.15 8.48 2.88
N LEU A 86 -4.19 7.59 3.19
CA LEU A 86 -4.44 6.34 3.92
C LEU A 86 -4.89 6.58 5.36
N SER A 87 -4.29 7.55 6.06
CA SER A 87 -4.72 7.96 7.40
C SER A 87 -6.16 8.44 7.41
N LEU A 88 -6.53 9.32 6.47
CA LEU A 88 -7.91 9.80 6.31
C LEU A 88 -8.87 8.66 5.98
N PHE A 89 -8.47 7.75 5.08
CA PHE A 89 -9.25 6.57 4.74
C PHE A 89 -9.46 5.65 5.95
N SER A 90 -8.43 5.42 6.77
CA SER A 90 -8.53 4.62 7.99
C SER A 90 -9.52 5.23 9.00
N GLY A 91 -9.59 6.56 9.08
CA GLY A 91 -10.57 7.29 9.89
C GLY A 91 -12.00 7.15 9.35
N ASP A 92 -12.18 7.25 8.04
CA ASP A 92 -13.48 7.09 7.39
C ASP A 92 -13.98 5.63 7.43
N LEU A 93 -13.08 4.65 7.34
CA LEU A 93 -13.39 3.24 7.52
C LEU A 93 -13.97 2.94 8.90
N ARG A 94 -13.38 3.54 9.95
CA ARG A 94 -13.91 3.46 11.33
C ARG A 94 -15.31 4.05 11.44
N LYS A 95 -15.62 5.10 10.68
CA LYS A 95 -16.86 5.86 10.80
C LYS A 95 -18.01 5.35 9.91
N TYR A 96 -17.70 4.80 8.74
CA TYR A 96 -18.71 4.53 7.69
C TYR A 96 -18.69 3.11 7.13
N GLY A 97 -17.74 2.27 7.53
CA GLY A 97 -17.59 0.90 7.02
C GLY A 97 -16.94 0.81 5.63
N LEU A 98 -16.35 -0.35 5.37
CA LEU A 98 -15.53 -0.66 4.18
C LEU A 98 -16.21 -0.31 2.86
N GLN A 99 -17.47 -0.73 2.66
CA GLN A 99 -18.16 -0.55 1.39
C GLN A 99 -18.45 0.92 1.03
N LYS A 100 -18.74 1.76 2.03
CA LYS A 100 -19.08 3.16 1.81
C LYS A 100 -17.83 4.01 1.54
N ALA A 101 -16.72 3.71 2.22
CA ALA A 101 -15.44 4.38 1.98
C ALA A 101 -14.89 4.07 0.57
N MET A 102 -14.92 2.79 0.16
CA MET A 102 -14.50 2.35 -1.19
C MET A 102 -15.34 2.99 -2.30
N SER A 103 -16.67 3.06 -2.10
CA SER A 103 -17.59 3.64 -3.09
C SER A 103 -17.37 5.16 -3.27
N ARG A 104 -17.04 5.88 -2.18
CA ARG A 104 -16.71 7.31 -2.23
C ARG A 104 -15.42 7.58 -2.98
N GLN A 105 -14.36 6.80 -2.73
CA GLN A 105 -13.10 6.95 -3.45
C GLN A 105 -13.24 6.65 -4.94
N LYS A 106 -14.01 5.61 -5.30
CA LYS A 106 -14.31 5.32 -6.71
C LYS A 106 -15.03 6.49 -7.38
N LYS A 107 -16.02 7.08 -6.70
CA LYS A 107 -16.77 8.26 -7.19
C LYS A 107 -15.91 9.52 -7.31
N ASN A 108 -14.96 9.74 -6.42
CA ASN A 108 -14.01 10.87 -6.53
C ASN A 108 -13.05 10.69 -7.72
N LYS A 109 -12.66 9.46 -8.06
CA LYS A 109 -11.78 9.16 -9.20
C LYS A 109 -12.48 9.29 -10.56
N GLU A 110 -13.81 9.13 -10.60
CA GLU A 110 -14.64 9.33 -11.81
C GLU A 110 -15.02 10.80 -12.05
N ASN A 111 -14.88 11.67 -11.05
CA ASN A 111 -15.25 13.09 -11.10
C ASN A 111 -14.05 14.05 -11.26
N SER A 112 -12.82 13.54 -11.44
CA SER A 112 -11.60 14.30 -11.74
C SER A 112 -11.03 13.87 -13.09
#